data_AF-A0A8J5V1T2-F1
#
_entry.id   AF-A0A8J5V1T2-F1
#
_cell.length_a   1.000
_cell.length_b   1.000
_cell.length_c   1.000
_cell.angle_alpha   90.00
_cell.angle_beta   90.00
_cell.angle_gamma   90.00
#
_symmetry.space_group_name_H-M   'P 1'
#
loop_
_entity.id
_entity.type
_entity.pdbx_description
1 polymer ?
#
loop_
_entity_poly.entity_id
_entity_poly.type
_entity_poly.pdbx_seq_one_letter_code
_entity_poly.pdbx_strand_id
1 'polypeptide(L)'
;MRGAKAPMPARKKAADKVVNPLFEKQPKQFGIGGALPPKKDLHRFVKWPKVVRIQRQRRILKPRLKVPPALNQFTRTLDKNLGS
;
A
#
# COMPACT_ATOMS: atom_id res chain seq x y z
N MET A 1 5.12 -46.83 19.17
CA MET A 1 4.96 -46.81 17.70
C MET A 1 5.94 -45.81 17.10
N ARG A 2 6.78 -46.24 16.14
CA ARG A 2 7.78 -45.40 15.47
C ARG A 2 7.12 -44.71 14.26
N GLY A 3 6.96 -43.39 14.31
CA GLY A 3 6.38 -42.60 13.21
C GLY A 3 7.41 -42.30 12.12
N ALA A 4 7.13 -42.72 10.89
CA ALA A 4 7.97 -42.49 9.72
C ALA A 4 7.84 -41.03 9.24
N LYS A 5 8.99 -40.40 8.93
CA LYS A 5 9.09 -39.03 8.42
C LYS A 5 8.84 -39.04 6.91
N ALA A 6 7.84 -38.29 6.44
CA ALA A 6 7.50 -38.16 5.03
C ALA A 6 8.65 -37.51 4.22
N PRO A 7 8.91 -37.94 2.97
CA PRO A 7 9.96 -37.36 2.14
C PRO A 7 9.56 -35.95 1.65
N MET A 8 10.40 -34.95 1.93
CA MET A 8 10.28 -33.62 1.33
C MET A 8 10.56 -33.69 -0.18
N PRO A 9 9.81 -32.96 -1.02
CA PRO A 9 10.11 -32.87 -2.44
C PRO A 9 11.46 -32.19 -2.67
N ALA A 10 12.35 -32.87 -3.40
CA ALA A 10 13.66 -32.36 -3.78
C ALA A 10 13.52 -31.03 -4.55
N ARG A 11 14.21 -30.01 -4.04
CA ARG A 11 14.27 -28.68 -4.67
C ARG A 11 14.98 -28.83 -6.02
N LYS A 12 14.24 -28.73 -7.13
CA LYS A 12 14.80 -28.72 -8.49
C LYS A 12 15.86 -27.61 -8.57
N LYS A 13 17.10 -27.98 -8.90
CA LYS A 13 18.16 -27.01 -9.22
C LYS A 13 17.71 -26.25 -10.48
N ALA A 14 17.63 -24.93 -10.38
CA ALA A 14 17.34 -24.08 -11.52
C ALA A 14 18.46 -24.28 -12.56
N ALA A 15 18.09 -24.57 -13.81
CA ALA A 15 19.03 -24.66 -14.91
C ALA A 15 19.74 -23.32 -15.10
N ASP A 16 21.06 -23.36 -15.29
CA ASP A 16 21.87 -22.18 -15.61
C ASP A 16 21.36 -21.57 -16.92
N LYS A 17 20.86 -20.32 -16.83
CA LYS A 17 20.44 -19.57 -18.01
C LYS A 17 21.70 -19.20 -18.79
N VAL A 18 21.72 -19.52 -20.08
CA VAL A 18 22.76 -19.05 -21.01
C VAL A 18 22.76 -17.52 -20.99
N VAL A 19 23.74 -16.89 -20.35
CA VAL A 19 23.87 -15.43 -20.27
C VAL A 19 24.68 -14.97 -21.49
N ASN A 20 24.08 -14.10 -22.30
CA ASN A 20 24.78 -13.47 -23.42
C ASN A 20 25.77 -12.42 -22.88
N PRO A 21 27.08 -12.52 -23.20
CA PRO A 21 28.12 -11.62 -22.70
C PRO A 21 27.95 -10.16 -23.13
N LEU A 22 27.07 -9.86 -24.09
CA LEU A 22 26.77 -8.50 -24.53
C LEU A 22 25.85 -7.72 -23.56
N PHE A 23 25.20 -8.40 -22.61
CA PHE A 23 24.28 -7.75 -21.67
C PHE A 23 24.88 -7.67 -20.26
N GLU A 24 25.20 -6.44 -19.84
CA GLU A 24 25.63 -6.14 -18.47
C GLU A 24 24.48 -5.54 -17.64
N LYS A 25 24.53 -5.72 -16.33
CA LYS A 25 23.59 -5.07 -15.40
C LYS A 25 24.00 -3.62 -15.20
N GLN A 26 23.10 -2.68 -15.53
CA GLN A 26 23.29 -1.24 -15.30
C GLN A 26 22.40 -0.72 -14.15
N PRO A 27 22.81 -0.88 -12.88
CA PRO A 27 22.06 -0.32 -11.76
C PRO A 27 22.26 1.20 -11.70
N LYS A 28 21.15 1.95 -11.62
CA LYS A 28 21.17 3.41 -11.40
C LYS A 28 20.98 3.71 -9.92
N GLN A 29 21.77 4.64 -9.39
CA GLN A 29 21.64 5.10 -8.00
C GLN A 29 20.65 6.26 -7.93
N PHE A 30 19.50 6.06 -7.28
CA PHE A 30 18.39 7.06 -7.20
C PHE A 30 18.37 7.87 -5.90
N GLY A 31 19.54 8.01 -5.24
CA GLY A 31 19.71 8.83 -4.04
C GLY A 31 19.84 10.32 -4.35
N ILE A 32 19.99 11.13 -3.30
CA ILE A 32 20.26 12.57 -3.44
C ILE A 32 21.60 12.77 -4.17
N GLY A 33 21.63 13.57 -5.23
CA GLY A 33 22.83 13.80 -6.05
C GLY A 33 23.20 12.67 -7.02
N GLY A 34 22.35 11.64 -7.15
CA GLY A 34 22.53 10.53 -8.09
C GLY A 34 21.78 10.72 -9.42
N ALA A 35 21.41 9.60 -10.04
CA ALA A 35 20.60 9.58 -11.25
C ALA A 35 19.16 10.11 -10.99
N LEU A 36 18.53 10.64 -12.05
CA LEU A 36 17.15 11.16 -11.97
C LEU A 36 16.21 10.09 -11.38
N PRO A 37 15.40 10.43 -10.36
CA PRO A 37 14.50 9.48 -9.74
C PRO A 37 13.45 8.99 -10.75
N PRO A 38 13.00 7.73 -10.63
CA PRO A 38 11.89 7.23 -11.43
C PRO A 38 10.60 7.98 -11.09
N LYS A 39 9.63 7.94 -12.01
CA LYS A 39 8.29 8.48 -11.76
C LYS A 39 7.67 7.76 -10.55
N LYS A 40 7.29 8.52 -9.52
CA LYS A 40 6.61 8.03 -8.30
C LYS A 40 5.17 8.50 -8.28
N ASP A 41 4.33 7.82 -7.53
CA ASP A 41 2.96 8.29 -7.27
C ASP A 41 2.99 9.62 -6.51
N LEU A 42 2.38 10.65 -7.11
CA LEU A 42 2.29 12.00 -6.56
C LEU A 42 0.95 12.28 -5.88
N HIS A 43 0.04 11.31 -5.76
CA HIS A 43 -1.32 11.50 -5.23
C HIS A 43 -1.38 12.28 -3.89
N ARG A 44 -0.37 12.12 -3.01
CA ARG A 44 -0.28 12.86 -1.75
C ARG A 44 0.21 14.31 -1.88
N PHE A 45 1.04 14.58 -2.89
CA PHE A 45 1.72 15.87 -3.10
C PHE A 45 1.07 16.72 -4.20
N VAL A 46 0.13 16.14 -4.94
CA VAL A 46 -0.67 16.88 -5.94
C VAL A 46 -1.50 17.97 -5.25
N LYS A 47 -1.49 19.16 -5.86
CA LYS A 47 -2.43 20.22 -5.52
C LYS A 47 -3.83 19.81 -5.98
N TRP A 48 -4.61 19.25 -5.06
CA TRP A 48 -5.96 18.79 -5.33
C TRP A 48 -6.90 19.94 -5.73
N PRO A 49 -7.92 19.68 -6.57
CA PRO A 49 -8.97 20.65 -6.88
C PRO A 49 -9.62 21.21 -5.61
N LYS A 50 -10.05 22.47 -5.64
CA LYS A 50 -10.57 23.21 -4.46
C LYS A 50 -11.69 22.44 -3.75
N VAL A 51 -12.61 21.82 -4.49
CA VAL A 51 -13.74 21.05 -3.95
C VAL A 51 -13.29 19.83 -3.14
N VAL A 52 -12.31 19.08 -3.64
CA VAL A 52 -11.75 17.90 -2.95
C VAL A 52 -11.05 18.33 -1.68
N ARG A 53 -10.30 19.44 -1.73
CA ARG A 53 -9.63 20.00 -0.55
C ARG A 53 -10.64 20.38 0.54
N ILE A 54 -11.73 21.08 0.18
CA ILE A 54 -12.78 21.49 1.12
C ILE A 54 -13.50 20.27 1.70
N GLN A 55 -13.85 19.27 0.88
CA GLN A 55 -14.47 18.03 1.34
C GLN A 55 -13.59 17.27 2.35
N ARG A 56 -12.29 17.13 2.05
CA ARG A 56 -11.32 16.49 2.95
C ARG A 56 -11.13 17.28 4.25
N GLN A 57 -11.01 18.60 4.16
CA GLN A 57 -10.93 19.48 5.34
C GLN A 57 -12.18 19.38 6.21
N ARG A 58 -13.38 19.41 5.61
CA ARG A 58 -14.64 19.22 6.34
C ARG A 58 -14.69 17.86 7.04
N ARG A 59 -14.24 16.79 6.38
CA ARG A 59 -14.16 15.45 6.98
C ARG A 59 -13.19 15.39 8.16
N ILE A 60 -12.07 16.12 8.11
CA ILE A 60 -11.08 16.18 9.21
C ILE A 60 -11.58 17.05 10.36
N LEU A 61 -12.29 18.14 10.08
CA LEU A 61 -12.80 19.05 11.11
C LEU A 61 -13.89 18.41 11.97
N LYS A 62 -14.83 17.67 11.36
CA LYS A 62 -15.93 17.00 12.08
C LYS A 62 -15.49 16.18 13.30
N PRO A 63 -14.51 15.27 13.21
CA PRO A 63 -14.03 14.50 14.36
C PRO A 63 -13.08 15.27 15.29
N ARG A 64 -12.45 16.36 14.82
CA ARG A 64 -11.54 17.16 15.65
C ARG A 64 -12.27 18.12 16.59
N LEU A 65 -13.48 18.53 16.22
CA LEU A 65 -14.32 19.39 17.03
C LEU A 65 -15.25 18.54 17.90
N LYS A 66 -15.64 19.09 19.05
CA LYS A 66 -16.63 18.44 19.92
C LYS A 66 -18.02 18.57 19.30
N VAL A 67 -18.56 17.45 18.84
CA VAL A 67 -19.88 17.39 18.20
C VAL A 67 -20.96 17.13 19.26
N PRO A 68 -22.07 17.88 19.27
CA PRO A 68 -23.20 17.62 20.18
C PRO A 68 -23.76 16.19 20.04
N PRO A 69 -24.26 15.57 21.13
CA PRO A 69 -24.72 14.19 21.12
C PRO A 69 -25.86 13.93 20.11
N ALA A 70 -26.77 14.88 19.94
CA ALA A 70 -27.88 14.79 18.97
C ALA A 70 -27.40 14.66 17.52
N LEU A 71 -26.24 15.22 17.17
CA LEU A 71 -25.64 15.05 15.84
C LEU A 71 -24.74 13.82 15.77
N ASN A 72 -24.13 13.44 16.90
CA ASN A 72 -23.23 12.30 16.95
C ASN A 72 -23.94 10.95 16.82
N GLN A 73 -25.24 10.86 17.10
CA GLN A 73 -26.02 9.63 16.93
C GLN A 73 -25.94 9.07 15.51
N PHE A 74 -25.84 9.94 14.49
CA PHE A 74 -25.75 9.53 13.09
C PHE A 74 -24.38 8.99 12.68
N THR A 75 -23.37 9.07 13.54
CA THR A 75 -22.05 8.47 13.28
C THR A 75 -21.99 7.00 13.69
N ARG A 76 -22.89 6.57 14.60
CA ARG A 76 -22.98 5.20 15.09
C ARG A 76 -24.10 4.49 14.33
N THR A 77 -23.72 3.62 13.41
CA THR A 77 -24.65 2.80 12.63
C THR A 77 -24.92 1.47 13.33
N LEU A 78 -26.03 0.81 13.00
CA LEU A 78 -26.28 -0.58 13.44
C LEU A 78 -25.19 -1.52 12.92
N ASP A 79 -24.94 -2.61 13.65
CA ASP A 79 -23.95 -3.61 13.26
C ASP A 79 -24.38 -4.36 12.00
N LYS A 80 -23.40 -4.69 11.16
CA LYS A 80 -23.64 -5.34 9.86
C LYS A 80 -24.35 -6.70 9.99
N ASN A 81 -24.19 -7.38 11.13
CA ASN A 81 -24.81 -8.67 11.41
C ASN A 81 -26.31 -8.56 11.75
N LEU A 82 -26.78 -7.37 12.13
CA LEU A 82 -28.16 -7.10 12.50
C LEU A 82 -28.97 -6.45 11.36
N GLY A 83 -28.30 -6.05 10.28
CA GLY A 83 -28.89 -5.33 9.15
C GLY A 83 -29.14 -6.19 7.90
N SER A 84 -29.10 -7.52 8.04
CA SER A 84 -29.56 -8.49 7.03
C SER A 84 -31.05 -8.74 7.16
#